data_AF-A0A352YUI9-F1
#
_entry.id   AF-A0A352YUI9-F1
#
_cell.length_a   1.000
_cell.length_b   1.000
_cell.length_c   1.000
_cell.angle_alpha   90.00
_cell.angle_beta   90.00
_cell.angle_gamma   90.00
#
_symmetry.space_group_name_H-M   'P 1'
#
loop_
_entity.id
_entity.type
_entity.pdbx_description
1 polymer ?
#
loop_
_entity_poly.entity_id
_entity_poly.type
_entity_poly.pdbx_seq_one_letter_code
_entity_poly.pdbx_strand_id
1 'polypeptide(L)' 'MPSLIPGYEYDIFISYRQKDNRGERWVSEFVEALKTELESTFKEEISVYFDINPHDGLLETHDVDASL' A
#
# COMPACT_ATOMS: atom_id res chain seq x y z
N MET A 1 9.22 9.38 -3.95
CA MET A 1 9.59 10.37 -2.91
C MET A 1 10.11 9.57 -1.73
N PRO A 2 11.21 10.00 -1.09
CA PRO A 2 11.82 9.22 -0.01
C PRO A 2 10.89 9.18 1.20
N SER A 3 10.84 8.05 1.89
CA SER A 3 10.11 7.94 3.16
C SER A 3 10.68 8.88 4.23
N LEU A 4 9.91 9.10 5.29
CA LEU A 4 10.33 9.85 6.46
C LEU A 4 11.48 9.18 7.21
N ILE A 5 11.56 7.84 7.16
CA ILE A 5 12.62 7.07 7.83
C ILE A 5 13.77 6.80 6.85
N PRO A 6 14.98 7.31 7.11
CA PRO A 6 16.12 7.03 6.25
C PRO A 6 16.37 5.54 6.08
N GLY A 7 16.54 5.09 4.83
CA GLY A 7 16.75 3.68 4.49
C GLY A 7 15.50 2.95 3.99
N TYR A 8 14.33 3.57 4.05
CA TYR A 8 13.09 3.04 3.47
C TYR A 8 12.66 3.87 2.26
N GLU A 9 12.10 3.20 1.26
CA GLU A 9 11.58 3.87 0.06
C GLU A 9 10.18 4.47 0.32
N TYR A 10 9.37 3.79 1.14
CA TYR A 10 8.01 4.20 1.47
C TYR A 10 7.74 4.11 2.98
N ASP A 11 6.86 4.98 3.49
CA ASP A 11 6.43 4.98 4.89
C ASP A 11 5.40 3.89 5.17
N ILE A 12 4.55 3.60 4.17
CA ILE A 12 3.50 2.59 4.26
C ILE A 12 3.52 1.76 2.98
N PHE A 13 3.64 0.45 3.14
CA PHE A 13 3.53 -0.53 2.06
C PHE A 13 2.21 -1.31 2.19
N ILE A 14 1.38 -1.27 1.15
CA ILE A 14 0.08 -1.94 1.13
C ILE A 14 0.09 -2.98 0.02
N SER A 15 0.22 -4.24 0.41
CA SER A 15 -0.03 -5.39 -0.46
C SER A 15 -1.31 -6.12 -0.07
N TYR A 16 -1.98 -6.67 -1.06
CA TYR A 16 -3.28 -7.30 -0.92
C TYR A 16 -3.43 -8.42 -1.94
N ARG A 17 -4.32 -9.39 -1.65
CA ARG A 17 -4.64 -10.41 -2.64
C ARG A 17 -5.49 -9.79 -3.73
N GLN A 18 -5.04 -9.91 -4.97
CA GLN A 18 -5.73 -9.31 -6.11
C GLN A 18 -7.21 -9.72 -6.23
N LYS A 19 -7.59 -10.92 -5.77
CA LYS A 19 -9.00 -11.37 -5.72
C LYS A 19 -9.87 -10.51 -4.80
N ASP A 20 -9.32 -10.00 -3.71
CA ASP A 20 -10.04 -9.19 -2.72
C ASP A 20 -10.42 -7.81 -3.29
N ASN A 21 -9.77 -7.34 -4.36
CA ASN A 21 -10.05 -6.05 -5.00
C ASN A 21 -10.78 -6.16 -6.35
N ARG A 22 -11.30 -7.34 -6.73
CA ARG A 22 -12.02 -7.55 -8.01
C ARG A 22 -13.49 -7.13 -7.97
N GLY A 23 -14.14 -7.29 -6.82
CA GLY A 23 -15.57 -7.02 -6.60
C GLY A 23 -15.85 -5.56 -6.30
N GLU A 24 -16.32 -5.28 -5.09
CA GLU A 24 -16.60 -3.92 -4.58
C GLU A 24 -15.35 -3.02 -4.49
N ARG A 25 -14.17 -3.53 -4.84
CA ARG A 25 -12.89 -2.80 -4.79
C ARG A 25 -12.58 -2.19 -3.43
N TRP A 26 -12.97 -2.88 -2.36
CA TRP A 26 -12.86 -2.40 -0.99
C TRP A 26 -11.43 -2.04 -0.61
N VAL A 27 -10.42 -2.71 -1.18
CA VAL A 27 -9.02 -2.38 -0.92
C VAL A 27 -8.67 -1.02 -1.51
N SER A 28 -9.11 -0.72 -2.72
CA SER A 28 -8.92 0.60 -3.32
C SER A 28 -9.63 1.69 -2.51
N GLU A 29 -10.86 1.44 -2.06
CA GLU A 29 -11.62 2.40 -1.23
C GLU A 29 -10.93 2.63 0.13
N PHE A 30 -10.43 1.57 0.75
CA PHE A 30 -9.64 1.67 1.98
C PHE A 30 -8.38 2.50 1.79
N VAL A 31 -7.63 2.27 0.71
CA VAL A 31 -6.40 3.03 0.42
C VAL A 31 -6.71 4.50 0.15
N GLU A 32 -7.81 4.80 -0.52
CA GLU A 32 -8.26 6.18 -0.74
C GLU A 32 -8.60 6.87 0.58
N ALA A 33 -9.45 6.24 1.41
CA ALA A 33 -9.81 6.77 2.72
C ALA A 33 -8.57 6.96 3.62
N LEU A 34 -7.65 5.99 3.63
CA LEU A 34 -6.42 6.07 4.39
C LEU A 34 -5.57 7.28 3.95
N LYS A 35 -5.39 7.48 2.64
CA LYS A 35 -4.63 8.64 2.13
C LYS A 35 -5.25 9.95 2.56
N THR A 36 -6.58 10.08 2.46
CA THR A 36 -7.29 11.28 2.90
C THR A 36 -7.10 11.56 4.39
N GLU A 37 -7.21 10.54 5.25
CA GLU A 37 -7.00 10.69 6.69
C GLU A 37 -5.54 11.05 7.03
N LEU A 38 -4.57 10.47 6.32
CA LEU A 38 -3.16 10.81 6.49
C LEU A 38 -2.88 12.27 6.11
N GLU A 39 -3.41 12.73 4.98
CA GLU A 39 -3.31 14.13 4.54
C GLU A 39 -3.99 15.11 5.51
N SER A 40 -5.06 14.69 6.18
CA SER A 40 -5.77 15.52 7.17
C SER A 40 -5.04 15.57 8.52
N THR A 41 -4.40 14.47 8.92
CA THR A 41 -3.80 14.30 10.25
C THR A 41 -2.37 14.81 10.32
N PHE A 42 -1.56 14.50 9.30
CA PHE A 42 -0.15 14.81 9.28
C PHE A 42 0.12 16.07 8.44
N LYS A 43 1.04 16.91 8.92
CA LYS A 43 1.56 18.05 8.13
C LYS A 43 2.66 17.64 7.16
N GLU A 44 3.24 16.47 7.40
CA GLU A 44 4.31 15.88 6.60
C GLU A 44 3.69 14.98 5.54
N GLU A 45 4.34 14.88 4.39
CA GLU A 45 3.88 14.01 3.31
C GLU A 45 4.24 12.56 3.64
N ILE A 46 3.21 11.70 3.79
CA ILE A 46 3.39 10.27 4.04
C ILE A 46 3.42 9.51 2.72
N SER A 47 4.53 8.84 2.43
CA SER A 47 4.70 8.08 1.20
C SER A 47 4.04 6.70 1.31
N VAL A 48 3.03 6.44 0.48
CA VAL A 48 2.27 5.18 0.47
C VAL A 48 2.47 4.44 -0.85
N TYR A 49 3.05 3.24 -0.79
CA TYR A 49 3.08 2.31 -1.92
C TYR A 49 1.85 1.41 -1.91
N PHE A 50 1.15 1.37 -3.05
CA PHE A 50 0.00 0.51 -3.25
C PHE A 50 0.29 -0.47 -4.37
N ASP A 51 0.33 -1.76 -4.04
CA ASP A 51 0.69 -2.85 -4.93
C ASP A 51 -0.46 -3.22 -5.88
N ILE A 52 -0.69 -2.35 -6.87
CA ILE A 52 -1.76 -2.51 -7.87
C ILE A 52 -1.36 -3.51 -8.96
N ASN A 53 -0.06 -3.78 -9.12
CA ASN A 53 0.43 -4.54 -10.25
C ASN A 53 0.17 -6.05 -10.02
N PRO A 54 -0.73 -6.68 -10.80
CA PRO A 54 -1.06 -8.09 -10.59
C PRO A 54 0.11 -9.05 -10.91
N HIS A 55 1.18 -8.55 -11.53
CA HIS A 55 2.41 -9.29 -11.80
C HIS A 55 3.47 -9.17 -10.69
N ASP A 56 3.45 -8.11 -9.89
CA ASP A 56 4.32 -7.93 -8.71
C ASP A 56 3.62 -8.33 -7.40
N GLY A 57 2.29 -8.37 -7.41
CA GLY A 57 1.51 -8.75 -6.24
C GLY A 57 1.88 -10.15 -5.76
N LEU A 58 2.03 -10.28 -4.43
CA LEU A 58 2.24 -11.55 -3.73
C LEU A 58 1.30 -12.62 -4.31
N LEU A 59 1.84 -13.49 -5.18
CA LEU A 59 1.14 -14.66 -5.67
C LEU A 59 0.76 -15.51 -4.45
N GLU A 60 -0.29 -16.35 -4.54
CA GLU A 60 -0.81 -17.19 -3.43
C GLU A 60 0.25 -18.07 -2.72
N THR A 61 1.49 -18.09 -3.19
CA THR A 61 2.65 -18.81 -2.67
C THR A 61 3.76 -17.93 -2.07
N HIS A 62 3.64 -16.60 -2.07
CA HIS A 62 4.67 -15.74 -1.48
C HIS A 62 4.32 -15.44 -0.02
N ASP A 63 5.22 -15.86 0.86
CA ASP A 63 5.17 -15.54 2.28
C ASP A 63 5.22 -14.01 2.44
N VAL A 64 4.37 -13.48 3.31
CA VAL A 64 4.21 -12.03 3.51
C VAL A 64 5.51 -11.37 3.97
N ASP A 65 6.44 -12.16 4.51
CA ASP A 65 7.80 -11.76 4.90
C ASP A 65 8.79 -11.62 3.72
N ALA A 66 8.37 -11.88 2.48
CA ALA A 66 9.19 -11.72 1.28
C ALA A 66 8.80 -10.48 0.44
N SER A 67 7.82 -9.69 0.88
CA SER A 67 7.63 -8.35 0.31
C SER A 67 8.83 -7.48 0.69
N LEU A 68 9.54 -7.03 -0.34
CA LEU A 68 10.72 -6.15 -0.28
C LEU A 68 10.53 -4.93 0.63
#